data_AF-A0A1H8YLT2-F1
#
_entry.id   AF-A0A1H8YLT2-F1
#
_cell.length_a   1.000
_cell.length_b   1.000
_cell.length_c   1.000
_cell.angle_alpha   90.00
_cell.angle_beta   90.00
_cell.angle_gamma   90.00
#
_symmetry.space_group_name_H-M   'P 1'
#
loop_
_entity.id
_entity.type
_entity.pdbx_description
1 polymer ?
#
loop_
_entity_poly.entity_id
_entity_poly.type
_entity_poly.pdbx_seq_one_letter_code
_entity_poly.pdbx_strand_id
1 'polypeptide(L)'
;MTPRALTRLRAVPAAAAACLALAAVAAPGATAAPAETNCQPQGSISLAGGEYTLQNNEWNSSDPQCVTTTSGTGWTVSTANFDLSGGAPATYPSIYKGCHWGACTTGSGLPIQVSSLGSATSSWSTTQPGTGAYDVAYDLWTNSAPTTGGQPDDSEIMIWLNSRGGVGPFGAKVGTVSVSGLNWDVWTGRQTSWNIVSYVLQGGSTSVTDLDVKGLIDDSVRRGTTGAGSYLLDAEAGFEIWKGGQGLGTNSFSFSAARQ
;
A
#
# COMPACT_ATOMS: atom_id res chain seq x y z
N MET A 1 -75.70 -74.05 9.21
CA MET A 1 -75.10 -73.25 10.31
C MET A 1 -73.65 -73.04 9.94
N THR A 2 -73.36 -71.88 9.36
CA THR A 2 -72.12 -71.59 8.62
C THR A 2 -71.40 -70.44 9.33
N PRO A 3 -70.08 -70.53 9.55
CA PRO A 3 -69.38 -69.62 10.46
C PRO A 3 -69.13 -68.23 9.85
N ARG A 4 -69.24 -67.21 10.70
CA ARG A 4 -68.92 -65.79 10.42
C ARG A 4 -67.41 -65.60 10.27
N ALA A 5 -66.98 -65.05 9.13
CA ALA A 5 -65.62 -64.57 8.90
C ALA A 5 -65.47 -63.12 9.42
N LEU A 6 -64.42 -62.87 10.21
CA LEU A 6 -64.06 -61.57 10.75
C LEU A 6 -63.25 -60.76 9.72
N THR A 7 -63.77 -59.60 9.34
CA THR A 7 -63.14 -58.64 8.42
C THR A 7 -61.99 -57.91 9.12
N ARG A 8 -60.76 -58.06 8.60
CA ARG A 8 -59.58 -57.31 9.05
C ARG A 8 -59.68 -55.84 8.61
N LEU A 9 -59.70 -54.89 9.55
CA LEU A 9 -59.52 -53.47 9.27
C LEU A 9 -58.05 -53.20 8.89
N ARG A 10 -57.87 -52.47 7.79
CA ARG A 10 -56.58 -51.95 7.31
C ARG A 10 -56.19 -50.71 8.14
N ALA A 11 -54.98 -50.72 8.69
CA ALA A 11 -54.37 -49.54 9.30
C ALA A 11 -53.88 -48.57 8.20
N VAL A 12 -54.22 -47.30 8.34
CA VAL A 12 -53.66 -46.20 7.53
C VAL A 12 -52.57 -45.51 8.37
N PRO A 13 -51.34 -45.33 7.87
CA PRO A 13 -50.31 -44.63 8.62
C PRO A 13 -50.56 -43.12 8.56
N ALA A 14 -50.59 -42.47 9.73
CA ALA A 14 -50.59 -41.02 9.84
C ALA A 14 -49.16 -40.49 9.59
N ALA A 15 -48.97 -39.73 8.51
CA ALA A 15 -47.72 -39.03 8.24
C ALA A 15 -47.62 -37.78 9.13
N ALA A 16 -46.70 -37.79 10.09
CA ALA A 16 -46.36 -36.61 10.89
C ALA A 16 -45.47 -35.67 10.07
N ALA A 17 -46.01 -34.51 9.66
CA ALA A 17 -45.23 -33.45 9.04
C ALA A 17 -44.49 -32.67 10.15
N ALA A 18 -43.18 -32.88 10.27
CA ALA A 18 -42.31 -32.07 11.11
C ALA A 18 -41.92 -30.80 10.37
N CYS A 19 -42.51 -29.66 10.74
CA CYS A 19 -42.07 -28.34 10.29
C CYS A 19 -40.75 -27.98 10.99
N LEU A 20 -39.62 -28.09 10.30
CA LEU A 20 -38.37 -27.46 10.73
C LEU A 20 -38.44 -25.96 10.41
N ALA A 21 -38.59 -25.13 11.44
CA ALA A 21 -38.36 -23.70 11.33
C ALA A 21 -36.85 -23.44 11.29
N LEU A 22 -36.30 -23.11 10.12
CA LEU A 22 -34.95 -22.53 10.02
C LEU A 22 -35.01 -21.09 10.57
N ALA A 23 -34.48 -20.88 11.77
CA ALA A 23 -34.14 -19.54 12.22
C ALA A 23 -32.90 -19.08 11.43
N ALA A 24 -33.10 -18.18 10.46
CA ALA A 24 -32.00 -17.49 9.80
C ALA A 24 -31.31 -16.58 10.83
N VAL A 25 -30.16 -17.00 11.33
CA VAL A 25 -29.29 -16.14 12.15
C VAL A 25 -28.69 -15.11 11.20
N ALA A 26 -29.25 -13.90 11.18
CA ALA A 26 -28.63 -12.78 10.49
C ALA A 26 -27.30 -12.49 11.18
N ALA A 27 -26.18 -12.79 10.51
CA ALA A 27 -24.87 -12.34 10.95
C ALA A 27 -24.90 -10.79 11.01
N PRO A 28 -24.39 -10.16 12.09
CA PRO A 28 -24.22 -8.72 12.10
C PRO A 28 -23.38 -8.33 10.88
N GLY A 29 -23.94 -7.52 9.98
CA GLY A 29 -23.15 -6.94 8.90
C GLY A 29 -22.02 -6.12 9.51
N ALA A 30 -20.79 -6.31 9.05
CA ALA A 30 -19.66 -5.51 9.49
C ALA A 30 -19.97 -4.03 9.20
N THR A 31 -20.25 -3.25 10.24
CA THR A 31 -20.39 -1.80 10.12
C THR A 31 -19.03 -1.25 9.72
N ALA A 32 -18.95 -0.56 8.58
CA ALA A 32 -17.75 0.15 8.18
C ALA A 32 -17.31 1.09 9.32
N ALA A 33 -16.03 1.05 9.68
CA ALA A 33 -15.48 1.96 10.68
C ALA A 33 -15.71 3.41 10.24
N PRO A 34 -16.00 4.34 11.16
CA PRO A 34 -16.15 5.74 10.82
C PRO A 34 -14.84 6.28 10.23
N ALA A 35 -14.95 7.22 9.28
CA ALA A 35 -13.79 7.90 8.71
C ALA A 35 -13.01 8.64 9.81
N GLU A 36 -11.70 8.46 9.82
CA GLU A 36 -10.76 9.12 10.73
C GLU A 36 -9.96 10.16 9.95
N THR A 37 -9.73 11.34 10.53
CA THR A 37 -8.95 12.41 9.90
C THR A 37 -7.81 12.85 10.81
N ASN A 38 -6.61 12.97 10.24
CA ASN A 38 -5.45 13.49 10.94
C ASN A 38 -4.86 14.67 10.15
N CYS A 39 -4.65 15.79 10.85
CA CYS A 39 -4.10 17.02 10.29
C CYS A 39 -2.78 17.46 10.99
N GLN A 40 -2.24 16.63 11.88
CA GLN A 40 -0.94 16.91 12.50
C GLN A 40 0.15 16.61 11.48
N PRO A 41 1.18 17.46 11.28
CA PRO A 41 2.20 17.26 10.25
C PRO A 41 2.84 15.86 10.27
N GLN A 42 3.09 15.33 11.48
CA GLN A 42 3.67 14.00 11.71
C GLN A 42 2.64 13.02 12.31
N GLY A 43 1.35 13.30 12.11
CA GLY A 43 0.27 12.46 12.59
C GLY A 43 0.13 11.18 11.77
N SER A 44 -0.31 10.10 12.41
CA SER A 44 -0.57 8.82 11.76
C SER A 44 -1.89 8.20 12.22
N ILE A 45 -2.38 7.23 11.44
CA ILE A 45 -3.60 6.46 11.67
C ILE A 45 -3.31 4.98 11.39
N SER A 46 -3.71 4.08 12.30
CA SER A 46 -3.57 2.63 12.12
C SER A 46 -4.71 2.07 11.26
N LEU A 47 -4.39 1.24 10.28
CA LEU A 47 -5.32 0.67 9.31
C LEU A 47 -5.30 -0.86 9.32
N ALA A 48 -6.43 -1.47 8.92
CA ALA A 48 -6.58 -2.93 8.77
C ALA A 48 -6.09 -3.74 10.00
N GLY A 49 -6.45 -3.31 11.21
CA GLY A 49 -6.03 -3.97 12.44
C GLY A 49 -4.54 -3.80 12.77
N GLY A 50 -3.90 -2.76 12.22
CA GLY A 50 -2.49 -2.46 12.42
C GLY A 50 -1.55 -3.09 11.41
N GLU A 51 -2.07 -3.72 10.36
CA GLU A 51 -1.24 -4.24 9.26
C GLU A 51 -0.54 -3.10 8.49
N TYR A 52 -1.22 -1.96 8.37
CA TYR A 52 -0.73 -0.76 7.70
C TYR A 52 -0.85 0.46 8.62
N THR A 53 -0.02 1.47 8.37
CA THR A 53 -0.14 2.80 8.95
C THR A 53 -0.27 3.82 7.82
N LEU A 54 -1.24 4.72 7.94
CA LEU A 54 -1.33 5.94 7.14
C LEU A 54 -0.63 7.07 7.88
N GLN A 55 0.28 7.76 7.22
CA GLN A 55 1.00 8.91 7.79
C GLN A 55 0.77 10.18 6.98
N ASN A 56 0.66 11.31 7.69
CA ASN A 56 0.52 12.62 7.07
C ASN A 56 1.87 13.06 6.47
N ASN A 57 2.96 12.88 7.22
CA ASN A 57 4.35 13.07 6.79
C ASN A 57 4.59 14.37 5.99
N GLU A 58 4.13 15.49 6.56
CA GLU A 58 4.44 16.83 6.08
C GLU A 58 5.79 17.28 6.67
N TRP A 59 6.87 16.98 5.95
CA TRP A 59 8.24 17.15 6.45
C TRP A 59 8.96 18.40 5.91
N ASN A 60 8.42 19.05 4.88
CA ASN A 60 9.09 20.17 4.19
C ASN A 60 8.16 21.38 3.93
N SER A 61 7.11 21.53 4.73
CA SER A 61 6.18 22.65 4.62
C SER A 61 5.65 23.04 6.01
N SER A 62 4.88 24.12 6.04
CA SER A 62 4.05 24.52 7.17
C SER A 62 2.60 24.80 6.75
N ASP A 63 2.25 24.48 5.50
CA ASP A 63 0.92 24.71 4.96
C ASP A 63 -0.04 23.60 5.45
N PRO A 64 -1.31 23.92 5.76
CA PRO A 64 -2.22 22.93 6.31
C PRO A 64 -2.40 21.69 5.42
N GLN A 65 -2.16 20.52 6.00
CA GLN A 65 -2.42 19.21 5.38
C GLN A 65 -3.25 18.30 6.29
N CYS A 66 -4.26 17.64 5.71
CA CYS A 66 -5.02 16.58 6.37
C CYS A 66 -5.14 15.35 5.48
N VAL A 67 -5.05 14.16 6.09
CA VAL A 67 -5.42 12.88 5.48
C VAL A 67 -6.67 12.31 6.15
N THR A 68 -7.56 11.71 5.37
CA THR A 68 -8.80 11.11 5.85
C THR A 68 -8.95 9.69 5.34
N THR A 69 -9.23 8.74 6.24
CA THR A 69 -9.49 7.34 5.89
C THR A 69 -10.87 7.19 5.24
N THR A 70 -11.00 6.25 4.30
CA THR A 70 -12.26 5.99 3.59
C THR A 70 -12.78 4.59 3.87
N SER A 71 -12.12 3.55 3.34
CA SER A 71 -12.51 2.15 3.55
C SER A 71 -11.32 1.20 3.39
N GLY A 72 -11.16 0.24 4.32
CA GLY A 72 -10.07 -0.73 4.26
C GLY A 72 -8.71 -0.02 4.34
N THR A 73 -7.92 -0.12 3.27
CA THR A 73 -6.64 0.59 3.10
C THR A 73 -6.78 1.91 2.32
N GLY A 74 -8.00 2.32 1.98
CA GLY A 74 -8.27 3.54 1.24
C GLY A 74 -8.23 4.80 2.11
N TRP A 75 -7.73 5.89 1.53
CA TRP A 75 -7.59 7.20 2.17
C TRP A 75 -7.44 8.32 1.12
N THR A 76 -7.60 9.58 1.55
CA THR A 76 -7.43 10.77 0.69
C THR A 76 -6.71 11.89 1.41
N VAL A 77 -5.98 12.72 0.67
CA VAL A 77 -5.55 14.05 1.09
C VAL A 77 -6.77 14.96 1.07
N SER A 78 -7.44 15.11 2.20
CA SER A 78 -8.70 15.84 2.33
C SER A 78 -8.50 17.35 2.35
N THR A 79 -7.33 17.80 2.81
CA THR A 79 -6.91 19.20 2.82
C THR A 79 -5.45 19.26 2.39
N ALA A 80 -5.15 20.04 1.35
CA ALA A 80 -3.80 20.46 0.97
C ALA A 80 -3.90 21.52 -0.14
N ASN A 81 -3.07 22.56 -0.09
CA ASN A 81 -2.97 23.52 -1.20
C ASN A 81 -1.57 24.13 -1.26
N PHE A 82 -0.57 23.28 -1.51
CA PHE A 82 0.82 23.70 -1.61
C PHE A 82 1.08 24.52 -2.89
N ASP A 83 2.11 25.37 -2.87
CA ASP A 83 2.59 26.08 -4.06
C ASP A 83 4.12 26.25 -4.06
N LEU A 84 4.85 25.14 -3.97
CA LEU A 84 6.32 25.17 -4.02
C LEU A 84 6.81 25.46 -5.45
N SER A 85 7.86 26.29 -5.56
CA SER A 85 8.43 26.71 -6.85
C SER A 85 9.55 25.80 -7.37
N GLY A 86 10.00 24.81 -6.58
CA GLY A 86 11.03 23.84 -6.94
C GLY A 86 11.66 23.21 -5.69
N GLY A 87 12.68 22.37 -5.90
CA GLY A 87 13.35 21.63 -4.82
C GLY A 87 12.60 20.35 -4.46
N ALA A 88 12.74 19.91 -3.21
CA ALA A 88 12.07 18.73 -2.69
C ALA A 88 10.56 18.99 -2.52
N PRO A 89 9.69 17.95 -2.49
CA PRO A 89 8.26 18.13 -2.29
C PRO A 89 7.98 18.71 -0.91
N ALA A 90 6.75 19.21 -0.69
CA ALA A 90 6.31 19.71 0.61
C ALA A 90 6.18 18.59 1.65
N THR A 91 5.91 17.37 1.19
CA THR A 91 5.23 16.34 1.96
C THR A 91 5.27 15.01 1.21
N TYR A 92 5.08 13.91 1.93
CA TYR A 92 4.84 12.59 1.36
C TYR A 92 3.80 11.83 2.20
N PRO A 93 2.50 12.21 2.17
CA PRO A 93 1.46 11.41 2.80
C PRO A 93 1.43 10.03 2.15
N SER A 94 1.56 9.00 2.97
CA SER A 94 1.73 7.63 2.48
C SER A 94 1.05 6.62 3.39
N ILE A 95 0.67 5.48 2.81
CA ILE A 95 0.35 4.27 3.56
C ILE A 95 1.55 3.33 3.49
N TYR A 96 1.95 2.74 4.62
CA TYR A 96 3.10 1.84 4.66
C TYR A 96 2.85 0.55 5.41
N LYS A 97 3.67 -0.45 5.09
CA LYS A 97 3.83 -1.71 5.84
C LYS A 97 5.32 -1.95 6.08
N GLY A 98 5.69 -2.28 7.31
CA GLY A 98 7.10 -2.37 7.72
C GLY A 98 7.42 -1.40 8.85
N CYS A 99 8.65 -0.90 8.89
CA CYS A 99 9.17 -0.05 9.96
C CYS A 99 9.71 1.28 9.44
N HIS A 100 8.85 2.31 9.39
CA HIS A 100 9.23 3.67 9.06
C HIS A 100 9.85 4.37 10.27
N TRP A 101 11.14 4.68 10.21
CA TRP A 101 11.92 5.30 11.32
C TRP A 101 11.71 4.61 12.68
N GLY A 102 11.55 3.29 12.67
CA GLY A 102 11.35 2.47 13.86
C GLY A 102 9.89 2.31 14.30
N ALA A 103 8.95 3.05 13.71
CA ALA A 103 7.51 2.87 13.91
C ALA A 103 6.98 1.72 13.04
N CYS A 104 6.89 0.53 13.62
CA CYS A 104 6.56 -0.69 12.89
C CYS A 104 5.07 -1.03 12.86
N THR A 105 4.59 -1.52 11.71
CA THR A 105 3.27 -2.14 11.60
C THR A 105 3.25 -3.57 12.17
N THR A 106 2.05 -4.05 12.52
CA THR A 106 1.86 -5.36 13.15
C THR A 106 2.04 -6.48 12.13
N GLY A 107 2.91 -7.45 12.46
CA GLY A 107 3.06 -8.66 11.66
C GLY A 107 3.53 -8.42 10.22
N SER A 108 4.28 -7.33 9.98
CA SER A 108 4.70 -6.92 8.63
C SER A 108 5.54 -7.97 7.90
N GLY A 109 6.25 -8.83 8.63
CA GLY A 109 7.25 -9.75 8.10
C GLY A 109 8.59 -9.08 7.76
N LEU A 110 8.67 -7.75 7.90
CA LEU A 110 9.85 -6.92 7.73
C LEU A 110 10.49 -6.60 9.08
N PRO A 111 11.81 -6.36 9.14
CA PRO A 111 12.75 -6.28 8.03
C PRO A 111 13.11 -7.64 7.41
N ILE A 112 13.46 -7.64 6.12
CA ILE A 112 14.04 -8.80 5.43
C ILE A 112 15.36 -8.37 4.77
N GLN A 113 16.43 -9.13 4.99
CA GLN A 113 17.69 -8.89 4.27
C GLN A 113 17.45 -9.06 2.76
N VAL A 114 17.91 -8.12 1.95
CA VAL A 114 17.65 -8.08 0.49
C VAL A 114 18.06 -9.39 -0.18
N SER A 115 19.21 -9.96 0.19
CA SER A 115 19.68 -11.26 -0.32
C SER A 115 18.79 -12.46 0.07
N SER A 116 17.99 -12.33 1.13
CA SER A 116 17.06 -13.36 1.62
C SER A 116 15.62 -13.14 1.15
N LEU A 117 15.35 -12.06 0.41
CA LEU A 117 14.02 -11.76 -0.10
C LEU A 117 13.63 -12.78 -1.19
N GLY A 118 12.54 -13.50 -0.96
CA GLY A 118 12.01 -14.51 -1.88
C GLY A 118 10.91 -13.97 -2.77
N SER A 119 10.04 -13.11 -2.23
CA SER A 119 9.01 -12.41 -2.96
C SER A 119 8.78 -11.02 -2.38
N ALA A 120 8.42 -10.06 -3.23
CA ALA A 120 7.86 -8.77 -2.86
C ALA A 120 6.88 -8.35 -3.96
N THR A 121 5.62 -8.18 -3.60
CA THR A 121 4.53 -7.89 -4.54
C THR A 121 3.61 -6.82 -3.98
N SER A 122 3.07 -5.95 -4.84
CA SER A 122 2.10 -4.94 -4.43
C SER A 122 0.95 -4.77 -5.42
N SER A 123 -0.24 -4.48 -4.89
CA SER A 123 -1.33 -3.91 -5.69
C SER A 123 -1.70 -2.55 -5.13
N TRP A 124 -1.92 -1.57 -6.00
CA TRP A 124 -2.27 -0.21 -5.60
C TRP A 124 -3.18 0.43 -6.62
N SER A 125 -4.23 1.10 -6.15
CA SER A 125 -5.19 1.84 -6.96
C SER A 125 -5.34 3.24 -6.39
N THR A 126 -5.33 4.25 -7.27
CA THR A 126 -5.26 5.66 -6.87
C THR A 126 -6.32 6.52 -7.55
N THR A 127 -6.67 7.61 -6.88
CA THR A 127 -7.38 8.76 -7.44
C THR A 127 -6.38 9.89 -7.63
N GLN A 128 -6.31 10.42 -8.86
CA GLN A 128 -5.29 11.39 -9.28
C GLN A 128 -5.97 12.64 -9.90
N PRO A 129 -6.05 13.77 -9.17
CA PRO A 129 -6.66 15.01 -9.67
C PRO A 129 -6.03 15.53 -10.97
N GLY A 130 -6.82 16.16 -11.84
CA GLY A 130 -6.35 16.68 -13.14
C GLY A 130 -5.37 17.86 -13.09
N THR A 131 -5.11 18.42 -11.92
CA THR A 131 -4.32 19.64 -11.70
C THR A 131 -3.33 19.44 -10.55
N GLY A 132 -2.33 20.32 -10.45
CA GLY A 132 -1.28 20.26 -9.44
C GLY A 132 0.07 19.81 -9.99
N ALA A 133 1.03 19.66 -9.09
CA ALA A 133 2.36 19.14 -9.36
C ALA A 133 2.71 18.14 -8.26
N TYR A 134 2.74 16.85 -8.62
CA TYR A 134 2.89 15.75 -7.69
C TYR A 134 3.36 14.49 -8.44
N ASP A 135 3.92 13.54 -7.70
CA ASP A 135 4.09 12.18 -8.18
C ASP A 135 3.06 11.21 -7.55
N VAL A 136 3.10 9.97 -8.02
CA VAL A 136 2.33 8.85 -7.46
C VAL A 136 3.32 7.72 -7.32
N ALA A 137 3.94 7.62 -6.15
CA ALA A 137 5.13 6.81 -5.96
C ALA A 137 5.03 5.88 -4.76
N TYR A 138 5.75 4.78 -4.88
CA TYR A 138 6.21 4.01 -3.74
C TYR A 138 7.56 4.52 -3.27
N ASP A 139 7.83 4.42 -1.97
CA ASP A 139 9.16 4.51 -1.37
C ASP A 139 9.45 3.22 -0.62
N LEU A 140 10.56 2.56 -0.94
CA LEU A 140 11.03 1.39 -0.23
C LEU A 140 12.39 1.69 0.38
N TRP A 141 12.47 1.62 1.71
CA TRP A 141 13.68 1.93 2.43
C TRP A 141 14.52 0.69 2.73
N THR A 142 15.82 0.83 2.48
CA THR A 142 16.82 -0.17 2.85
C THR A 142 17.87 0.42 3.78
N ASN A 143 18.35 -0.40 4.71
CA ASN A 143 19.29 0.02 5.75
C ASN A 143 20.31 -1.09 6.04
N SER A 144 21.52 -0.71 6.41
CA SER A 144 22.62 -1.63 6.74
C SER A 144 22.29 -2.51 7.96
N ALA A 145 21.52 -1.97 8.91
CA ALA A 145 20.99 -2.67 10.07
C ALA A 145 19.50 -3.00 9.89
N PRO A 146 18.96 -4.03 10.57
CA PRO A 146 17.54 -4.41 10.48
C PRO A 146 16.57 -3.38 11.09
N THR A 147 17.04 -2.25 11.60
CA THR A 147 16.20 -1.18 12.11
C THR A 147 16.99 0.13 12.11
N THR A 148 16.27 1.25 12.10
CA THR A 148 16.80 2.58 12.34
C THR A 148 15.69 3.44 12.94
N GLY A 149 16.04 4.40 13.79
CA GLY A 149 15.12 5.40 14.34
C GLY A 149 15.04 6.70 13.52
N GLY A 150 15.73 6.75 12.38
CA GLY A 150 15.79 7.91 11.50
C GLY A 150 16.16 7.50 10.08
N GLN A 151 16.67 8.43 9.29
CA GLN A 151 17.00 8.22 7.88
C GLN A 151 17.80 6.93 7.62
N PRO A 152 17.29 5.98 6.82
CA PRO A 152 18.02 4.80 6.40
C PRO A 152 19.31 5.12 5.64
N ASP A 153 20.31 4.23 5.71
CA ASP A 153 21.68 4.51 5.26
C ASP A 153 22.15 3.76 4.01
N ASP A 154 21.32 2.90 3.40
CA ASP A 154 21.68 2.18 2.17
C ASP A 154 21.04 2.84 0.94
N SER A 155 19.74 2.60 0.75
CA SER A 155 19.01 3.05 -0.43
C SER A 155 17.55 3.38 -0.16
N GLU A 156 17.07 4.34 -0.93
CA GLU A 156 15.67 4.64 -1.22
C GLU A 156 15.36 4.12 -2.63
N ILE A 157 14.41 3.19 -2.73
CA ILE A 157 13.96 2.64 -4.00
C ILE A 157 12.57 3.22 -4.26
N MET A 158 12.49 4.22 -5.13
CA MET A 158 11.23 4.81 -5.53
C MET A 158 10.65 4.10 -6.76
N ILE A 159 9.33 3.89 -6.77
CA ILE A 159 8.62 3.33 -7.94
C ILE A 159 7.49 4.29 -8.31
N TRP A 160 7.69 5.08 -9.36
CA TRP A 160 6.73 6.09 -9.79
C TRP A 160 5.75 5.48 -10.79
N LEU A 161 4.47 5.39 -10.39
CA LEU A 161 3.38 4.97 -11.28
C LEU A 161 2.93 6.09 -12.20
N ASN A 162 2.96 7.35 -11.74
CA ASN A 162 2.60 8.49 -12.55
C ASN A 162 3.21 9.78 -11.99
N SER A 163 3.16 10.87 -12.76
CA SER A 163 3.46 12.21 -12.27
C SER A 163 2.66 13.28 -13.02
N ARG A 164 2.54 14.46 -12.42
CA ARG A 164 1.85 15.62 -12.99
C ARG A 164 2.63 16.90 -12.73
N GLY A 165 2.43 17.89 -13.59
CA GLY A 165 2.93 19.26 -13.35
C GLY A 165 4.42 19.42 -13.62
N GLY A 166 5.04 18.47 -14.34
CA GLY A 166 6.44 18.56 -14.75
C GLY A 166 7.45 18.21 -13.66
N VAL A 167 7.02 17.60 -12.55
CA VAL A 167 7.94 17.05 -11.54
C VAL A 167 8.71 15.85 -12.11
N GLY A 168 9.90 15.62 -11.60
CA GLY A 168 10.77 14.54 -12.06
C GLY A 168 11.61 13.95 -10.93
N PRO A 169 12.12 12.72 -11.11
CA PRO A 169 12.87 12.03 -10.08
C PRO A 169 14.19 12.75 -9.75
N PHE A 170 14.70 12.49 -8.55
CA PHE A 170 16.02 12.94 -8.15
C PHE A 170 17.13 12.28 -8.98
N GLY A 171 18.20 13.03 -9.24
CA GLY A 171 19.38 12.53 -9.94
C GLY A 171 19.27 12.58 -11.46
N ALA A 172 19.77 11.55 -12.14
CA ALA A 172 19.83 11.50 -13.60
C ALA A 172 19.35 10.15 -14.14
N LYS A 173 18.72 10.17 -15.32
CA LYS A 173 18.32 8.97 -16.05
C LYS A 173 19.56 8.21 -16.50
N VAL A 174 19.69 6.97 -16.06
CA VAL A 174 20.83 6.07 -16.39
C VAL A 174 20.46 4.96 -17.35
N GLY A 175 19.17 4.76 -17.64
CA GLY A 175 18.74 3.81 -18.65
C GLY A 175 17.27 3.42 -18.51
N THR A 176 16.96 2.22 -18.96
CA THR A 176 15.63 1.61 -18.86
C THR A 176 15.74 0.15 -18.41
N VAL A 177 14.66 -0.40 -17.88
CA VAL A 177 14.53 -1.84 -17.59
C VAL A 177 13.11 -2.31 -17.86
N SER A 178 12.96 -3.58 -18.25
CA SER A 178 11.66 -4.25 -18.34
C SER A 178 11.53 -5.26 -17.20
N VAL A 179 10.53 -5.10 -16.35
CA VAL A 179 10.23 -6.03 -15.25
C VAL A 179 8.76 -6.42 -15.36
N SER A 180 8.51 -7.73 -15.45
CA SER A 180 7.17 -8.32 -15.49
C SER A 180 6.21 -7.66 -16.51
N GLY A 181 6.73 -7.33 -17.71
CA GLY A 181 5.95 -6.76 -18.82
C GLY A 181 5.77 -5.24 -18.78
N LEU A 182 6.27 -4.56 -17.74
CA LEU A 182 6.27 -3.10 -17.62
C LEU A 182 7.66 -2.54 -17.94
N ASN A 183 7.69 -1.38 -18.59
CA ASN A 183 8.93 -0.68 -18.93
C ASN A 183 9.12 0.53 -18.03
N TRP A 184 10.33 0.66 -17.50
CA TRP A 184 10.70 1.66 -16.51
C TRP A 184 11.87 2.48 -17.01
N ASP A 185 11.77 3.80 -16.89
CA ASP A 185 12.93 4.69 -16.92
C ASP A 185 13.62 4.62 -15.56
N VAL A 186 14.93 4.37 -15.57
CA VAL A 186 15.71 4.23 -14.33
C VAL A 186 16.53 5.49 -14.10
N TRP A 187 16.33 6.11 -12.95
CA TRP A 187 17.05 7.27 -12.47
C TRP A 187 17.86 6.90 -11.24
N THR A 188 19.04 7.48 -11.10
CA THR A 188 19.85 7.28 -9.88
C THR A 188 20.45 8.60 -9.42
N GLY A 189 20.56 8.75 -8.10
CA GLY A 189 21.25 9.83 -7.44
C GLY A 189 21.83 9.39 -6.10
N ARG A 190 22.61 10.26 -5.47
CA ARG A 190 23.21 10.02 -4.16
C ARG A 190 22.88 11.19 -3.25
N GLN A 191 22.25 10.90 -2.12
CA GLN A 191 22.10 11.85 -1.02
C GLN A 191 23.31 11.75 -0.08
N THR A 192 23.30 12.52 1.00
CA THR A 192 24.43 12.58 1.94
C THR A 192 24.81 11.21 2.51
N SER A 193 23.83 10.36 2.86
CA SER A 193 24.08 9.03 3.43
C SER A 193 23.51 7.86 2.63
N TRP A 194 22.51 8.03 1.76
CA TRP A 194 21.87 6.94 1.02
C TRP A 194 21.87 7.15 -0.50
N ASN A 195 21.67 6.07 -1.24
CA ASN A 195 21.43 6.11 -2.68
C ASN A 195 19.93 6.27 -2.97
N ILE A 196 19.58 6.97 -4.04
CA ILE A 196 18.22 6.97 -4.57
C ILE A 196 18.24 6.27 -5.93
N VAL A 197 17.34 5.31 -6.12
CA VAL A 197 16.97 4.80 -7.43
C VAL A 197 15.48 5.02 -7.64
N SER A 198 15.11 5.56 -8.79
CA SER A 198 13.69 5.74 -9.14
C SER A 198 13.38 5.00 -10.42
N TYR A 199 12.36 4.14 -10.36
CA TYR A 199 11.79 3.44 -11.51
C TYR A 199 10.52 4.17 -11.93
N VAL A 200 10.56 4.88 -13.06
CA VAL A 200 9.41 5.64 -13.57
C VAL A 200 8.70 4.85 -14.66
N LEU A 201 7.42 4.52 -14.42
CA LEU A 201 6.61 3.75 -15.35
C LEU A 201 6.41 4.51 -16.66
N GLN A 202 6.84 3.92 -17.77
CA GLN A 202 6.60 4.49 -19.09
C GLN A 202 5.11 4.42 -19.44
N GLY A 203 4.51 5.57 -19.77
CA GLY A 203 3.09 5.71 -20.10
C GLY A 203 2.19 6.03 -18.90
N GLY A 204 2.69 5.84 -17.67
CA GLY A 204 1.96 6.12 -16.44
C GLY A 204 0.78 5.17 -16.17
N SER A 205 0.32 5.12 -14.92
CA SER A 205 -0.87 4.37 -14.53
C SER A 205 -1.55 4.97 -13.28
N THR A 206 -2.86 4.73 -13.17
CA THR A 206 -3.63 4.99 -11.95
C THR A 206 -3.74 3.78 -11.03
N SER A 207 -3.34 2.60 -11.52
CA SER A 207 -3.38 1.37 -10.73
C SER A 207 -2.41 0.30 -11.23
N VAL A 208 -1.95 -0.54 -10.33
CA VAL A 208 -1.21 -1.76 -10.60
C VAL A 208 -1.81 -2.92 -9.82
N THR A 209 -1.69 -4.13 -10.36
CA THR A 209 -2.10 -5.37 -9.72
C THR A 209 -0.96 -6.35 -9.79
N ASP A 210 -0.62 -6.93 -8.64
CA ASP A 210 0.47 -7.89 -8.48
C ASP A 210 1.80 -7.42 -9.10
N LEU A 211 2.12 -6.13 -8.91
CA LEU A 211 3.39 -5.54 -9.33
C LEU A 211 4.55 -6.32 -8.71
N ASP A 212 5.46 -6.78 -9.57
CA ASP A 212 6.70 -7.45 -9.18
C ASP A 212 7.73 -6.45 -8.64
N VAL A 213 7.54 -6.07 -7.38
CA VAL A 213 8.45 -5.17 -6.65
C VAL A 213 9.82 -5.81 -6.46
N LYS A 214 9.87 -7.14 -6.23
CA LYS A 214 11.14 -7.86 -6.10
C LYS A 214 12.00 -7.71 -7.35
N GLY A 215 11.43 -7.83 -8.54
CA GLY A 215 12.16 -7.68 -9.79
C GLY A 215 12.85 -6.31 -9.94
N LEU A 216 12.22 -5.25 -9.41
CA LEU A 216 12.80 -3.90 -9.37
C LEU A 216 13.89 -3.77 -8.29
N ILE A 217 13.70 -4.37 -7.12
CA ILE A 217 14.75 -4.45 -6.08
C ILE A 217 15.98 -5.20 -6.62
N ASP A 218 15.77 -6.34 -7.28
CA ASP A 218 16.85 -7.12 -7.90
C ASP A 218 17.59 -6.33 -8.98
N ASP A 219 16.88 -5.47 -9.75
CA ASP A 219 17.51 -4.56 -10.69
C ASP A 219 18.40 -3.53 -10.01
N SER A 220 17.93 -2.97 -8.89
CA SER A 220 18.71 -2.01 -8.09
C SER A 220 20.00 -2.63 -7.57
N VAL A 221 19.92 -3.89 -7.10
CA VAL A 221 21.08 -4.66 -6.65
C VAL A 221 22.05 -4.92 -7.81
N ARG A 222 21.56 -5.32 -9.00
CA ARG A 222 22.42 -5.53 -10.18
C ARG A 222 23.14 -4.27 -10.64
N ARG A 223 22.51 -3.10 -10.46
CA ARG A 223 23.11 -1.79 -10.76
C ARG A 223 24.11 -1.34 -9.68
N GLY A 224 24.17 -2.04 -8.55
CA GLY A 224 25.00 -1.66 -7.41
C GLY A 224 24.46 -0.46 -6.63
N THR A 225 23.19 -0.08 -6.85
CA THR A 225 22.57 1.03 -6.13
C THR A 225 22.08 0.58 -4.76
N THR A 226 21.57 -0.65 -4.65
CA THR A 226 21.14 -1.26 -3.38
C THR A 226 22.04 -2.38 -2.93
N GLY A 227 22.41 -2.38 -1.64
CA GLY A 227 23.22 -3.43 -1.04
C GLY A 227 22.42 -4.72 -0.85
N ALA A 228 22.87 -5.83 -1.44
CA ALA A 228 22.25 -7.14 -1.21
C ALA A 228 22.32 -7.58 0.26
N GLY A 229 23.33 -7.10 1.01
CA GLY A 229 23.47 -7.36 2.44
C GLY A 229 22.61 -6.47 3.34
N SER A 230 21.98 -5.44 2.78
CA SER A 230 21.13 -4.49 3.50
C SER A 230 19.74 -5.09 3.76
N TYR A 231 18.94 -4.43 4.59
CA TYR A 231 17.62 -4.88 5.01
C TYR A 231 16.54 -3.98 4.43
N LEU A 232 15.56 -4.56 3.73
CA LEU A 232 14.31 -3.89 3.37
C LEU A 232 13.50 -3.68 4.66
N LEU A 233 13.25 -2.42 5.01
CA LEU A 233 12.58 -2.03 6.26
C LEU A 233 11.07 -1.89 6.10
N ASP A 234 10.64 -1.29 4.99
CA ASP A 234 9.24 -1.01 4.69
C ASP A 234 8.99 -0.95 3.18
N ALA A 235 7.70 -0.88 2.85
CA ALA A 235 7.23 -0.36 1.59
C ALA A 235 6.11 0.64 1.87
N GLU A 236 6.29 1.84 1.36
CA GLU A 236 5.34 2.95 1.42
C GLU A 236 4.74 3.19 0.04
N ALA A 237 3.51 3.71 -0.01
CA ALA A 237 2.89 4.22 -1.22
C ALA A 237 2.10 5.48 -0.93
N GLY A 238 2.36 6.53 -1.69
CA GLY A 238 1.86 7.87 -1.41
C GLY A 238 2.06 8.84 -2.55
N PHE A 239 2.14 10.12 -2.20
CA PHE A 239 2.26 11.21 -3.16
C PHE A 239 3.27 12.22 -2.66
N GLU A 240 4.36 12.44 -3.40
CA GLU A 240 5.21 13.61 -3.21
C GLU A 240 4.48 14.81 -3.84
N ILE A 241 4.17 15.84 -3.06
CA ILE A 241 3.33 16.97 -3.51
C ILE A 241 4.12 18.27 -3.50
N TRP A 242 4.20 18.95 -4.64
CA TRP A 242 4.76 20.30 -4.77
C TRP A 242 3.67 21.37 -4.87
N LYS A 243 2.59 21.09 -5.63
CA LYS A 243 1.50 22.04 -5.86
C LYS A 243 0.13 21.40 -5.76
N GLY A 244 -0.79 22.06 -5.06
CA GLY A 244 -2.14 21.57 -4.81
C GLY A 244 -2.13 20.43 -3.79
N GLY A 245 -2.66 19.27 -4.18
CA GLY A 245 -2.63 18.03 -3.40
C GLY A 245 -4.00 17.53 -2.93
N GLN A 246 -4.94 18.44 -2.67
CA GLN A 246 -6.29 18.05 -2.24
C GLN A 246 -6.98 17.14 -3.27
N GLY A 247 -7.55 16.05 -2.77
CA GLY A 247 -8.26 15.05 -3.57
C GLY A 247 -7.38 13.94 -4.15
N LEU A 248 -6.06 13.99 -3.96
CA LEU A 248 -5.22 12.79 -4.13
C LEU A 248 -5.72 11.69 -3.19
N GLY A 249 -5.68 10.44 -3.62
CA GLY A 249 -6.13 9.36 -2.76
C GLY A 249 -5.69 7.98 -3.19
N THR A 250 -5.58 7.10 -2.20
CA THR A 250 -5.47 5.66 -2.38
C THR A 250 -6.86 5.06 -2.27
N ASN A 251 -7.29 4.33 -3.30
CA ASN A 251 -8.55 3.58 -3.27
C ASN A 251 -8.35 2.23 -2.57
N SER A 252 -7.21 1.59 -2.81
CA SER A 252 -6.81 0.34 -2.17
C SER A 252 -5.31 0.14 -2.29
N PHE A 253 -4.69 -0.41 -1.26
CA PHE A 253 -3.27 -0.78 -1.22
C PHE A 253 -3.10 -2.15 -0.58
N SER A 254 -2.16 -2.93 -1.12
CA SER A 254 -1.61 -4.13 -0.46
C SER A 254 -0.12 -4.27 -0.76
N PHE A 255 0.60 -4.79 0.23
CA PHE A 255 2.01 -5.17 0.07
C PHE A 255 2.28 -6.47 0.81
N SER A 256 3.04 -7.36 0.17
CA SER A 256 3.49 -8.61 0.75
C SER A 256 4.95 -8.84 0.40
N ALA A 257 5.75 -9.21 1.40
CA ALA A 257 7.12 -9.64 1.24
C ALA A 257 7.37 -10.91 2.06
N ALA A 258 8.13 -11.85 1.51
CA ALA A 258 8.46 -13.10 2.18
C ALA A 258 9.91 -13.48 1.93
N ARG A 259 10.49 -14.22 2.89
CA ARG A 259 11.82 -14.81 2.76
C ARG A 259 11.78 -16.02 1.82
N GLN A 260 12.92 -16.34 1.23
CA GLN A 260 13.14 -17.60 0.50
C GLN A 260 12.99 -18.82 1.42
#